data_AF-A0A510UNX9-F1
#
_entry.id   AF-A0A510UNX9-F1
#
_cell.length_a   1.000
_cell.length_b   1.000
_cell.length_c   1.000
_cell.angle_alpha   90.00
_cell.angle_beta   90.00
_cell.angle_gamma   90.00
#
_symmetry.space_group_name_H-M   'P 1'
#
loop_
_entity.id
_entity.type
_entity.pdbx_description
1 polymer ?
#
loop_
_entity_poly.entity_id
_entity_poly.type
_entity_poly.pdbx_seq_one_letter_code
_entity_poly.pdbx_strand_id
1 'polypeptide(L)' 'MTRYTITQYIEKIETSYNTKFHDDFKDRFKENLKGVLFYENGTYILADLDKAWKNSGSDNCYDDRGIIFI' A
#
# COMPACT_ATOMS: atom_id res chain seq x y z
N MET A 1 8.98 14.32 -9.48
CA MET A 1 8.75 12.90 -9.08
C MET A 1 8.17 12.91 -7.68
N THR A 2 6.93 12.49 -7.50
CA THR A 2 6.31 12.43 -6.16
C THR A 2 6.79 11.18 -5.42
N ARG A 3 7.19 11.33 -4.16
CA ARG A 3 7.78 10.27 -3.34
C ARG A 3 7.10 10.22 -1.98
N TYR A 4 6.94 9.01 -1.44
CA TYR A 4 6.34 8.79 -0.14
C TYR A 4 7.08 7.69 0.61
N THR A 5 7.04 7.73 1.94
CA THR A 5 7.34 6.54 2.74
C THR A 5 6.17 5.55 2.65
N ILE A 6 6.41 4.29 3.00
CA ILE A 6 5.38 3.25 3.06
C ILE A 6 4.21 3.72 3.94
N THR A 7 4.51 4.25 5.13
CA THR A 7 3.50 4.74 6.08
C THR A 7 2.67 5.88 5.51
N GLN A 8 3.32 6.90 4.93
CA GLN A 8 2.60 8.03 4.32
C GLN A 8 1.69 7.60 3.16
N TYR A 9 2.14 6.61 2.38
CA TYR A 9 1.34 6.07 1.29
C TYR A 9 0.13 5.30 1.80
N ILE A 10 0.31 4.43 2.81
CA ILE A 10 -0.81 3.70 3.45
C ILE A 10 -1.83 4.68 4.00
N GLU A 11 -1.42 5.68 4.80
CA GLU A 11 -2.32 6.68 5.37
C GLU A 11 -3.09 7.45 4.30
N LYS A 12 -2.41 7.82 3.20
CA LYS A 12 -3.04 8.50 2.06
C LYS A 12 -4.13 7.65 1.42
N ILE A 13 -3.86 6.36 1.22
CA ILE A 13 -4.82 5.44 0.62
C ILE A 13 -5.98 5.19 1.58
N GLU A 14 -5.71 4.88 2.86
CA GLU A 14 -6.76 4.69 3.88
C GLU A 14 -7.68 5.90 4.01
N THR A 15 -7.11 7.11 3.98
CA THR A 15 -7.89 8.37 3.99
C THR A 15 -8.73 8.51 2.72
N SER A 16 -8.16 8.22 1.54
CA SER A 16 -8.86 8.36 0.26
C SER A 16 -10.03 7.40 0.10
N TYR A 17 -9.89 6.18 0.63
CA TYR A 17 -10.95 5.16 0.60
C TYR A 17 -11.84 5.19 1.84
N ASN A 18 -11.55 6.07 2.81
CA ASN A 18 -12.21 6.11 4.12
C ASN A 18 -12.34 4.72 4.77
N THR A 19 -11.29 3.90 4.63
CA THR A 19 -11.27 2.50 5.09
C THR A 19 -9.88 2.15 5.59
N LYS A 20 -9.81 1.15 6.48
CA LYS A 20 -8.55 0.58 6.94
C LYS A 20 -8.30 -0.75 6.23
N PHE A 21 -7.08 -0.95 5.77
CA PHE A 21 -6.66 -2.22 5.15
C PHE A 21 -6.16 -3.16 6.25
N HIS A 22 -6.40 -4.47 6.05
CA HIS A 22 -5.92 -5.50 6.97
C HIS A 22 -4.38 -5.49 7.07
N ASP A 23 -3.84 -5.86 8.23
CA ASP A 23 -2.39 -5.98 8.42
C ASP A 23 -1.75 -6.98 7.45
N ASP A 24 -2.48 -8.04 7.07
CA ASP A 24 -2.03 -9.00 6.06
C ASP A 24 -1.78 -8.35 4.69
N PHE A 25 -2.73 -7.53 4.22
CA PHE A 25 -2.57 -6.75 3.00
C PHE A 25 -1.35 -5.80 3.09
N LYS A 26 -1.19 -5.14 4.24
CA LYS A 26 -0.05 -4.25 4.49
C LYS A 26 1.28 -5.01 4.50
N ASP A 27 1.29 -6.27 4.94
CA ASP A 27 2.47 -7.13 4.90
C ASP A 27 2.81 -7.54 3.46
N ARG A 28 1.83 -8.04 2.70
CA ARG A 28 1.97 -8.33 1.25
C ARG A 28 2.46 -7.12 0.46
N PHE A 29 1.99 -5.93 0.81
CA PHE A 29 2.49 -4.68 0.25
C PHE A 29 3.97 -4.41 0.54
N LYS A 30 4.41 -4.61 1.78
CA LYS A 30 5.83 -4.49 2.14
C LYS A 30 6.68 -5.56 1.43
N GLU A 31 6.15 -6.78 1.28
CA GLU A 31 6.83 -7.86 0.57
C GLU A 31 7.06 -7.52 -0.91
N ASN A 32 6.03 -6.99 -1.58
CA ASN A 32 6.12 -6.51 -2.96
C ASN A 32 7.11 -5.34 -3.14
N LEU A 33 7.49 -4.65 -2.05
CA LEU A 33 8.48 -3.58 -2.07
C LEU A 33 9.93 -4.04 -1.78
N LYS A 34 10.16 -5.27 -1.30
CA LYS A 34 11.52 -5.76 -0.92
C LYS A 34 12.53 -5.75 -2.07
N GLY A 35 12.09 -5.70 -3.33
CA GLY A 35 12.94 -5.60 -4.52
C GLY A 35 12.89 -4.24 -5.23
N VAL A 36 12.16 -3.27 -4.68
CA VAL A 36 11.98 -1.95 -5.29
C VAL A 36 13.06 -1.00 -4.79
N LEU A 37 13.65 -0.24 -5.71
CA LEU A 37 14.62 0.79 -5.36
C LEU A 37 13.94 1.90 -4.54
N PHE A 38 14.50 2.18 -3.37
CA PHE A 38 14.12 3.31 -2.53
C PHE A 38 15.29 4.30 -2.40
N TYR A 39 14.97 5.53 -2.07
CA TYR A 39 15.96 6.59 -1.86
C TYR A 39 16.52 6.55 -0.43
N GLU A 40 17.68 7.16 -0.18
CA GLU A 40 18.35 7.17 1.14
C GLU A 40 17.46 7.62 2.31
N ASN A 41 16.44 8.43 2.05
CA ASN A 41 15.47 8.88 3.05
C ASN A 41 14.32 7.87 3.31
N GLY A 42 14.41 6.64 2.80
CA GLY A 42 13.37 5.60 2.96
C GLY A 42 12.10 5.86 2.14
N THR A 43 12.15 6.77 1.15
CA THR A 43 11.02 7.04 0.27
C THR A 43 11.09 6.23 -1.01
N TYR A 44 9.90 5.86 -1.51
CA TYR A 44 9.71 5.18 -2.78
C TYR A 44 9.06 6.14 -3.76
N ILE A 45 9.27 5.88 -5.04
CA ILE A 45 8.55 6.58 -6.10
C ILE A 45 7.07 6.19 -6.03
N LEU A 46 6.17 7.17 -6.21
CA LEU A 46 4.72 6.93 -6.20
C LEU A 46 4.28 5.82 -7.17
N ALA A 47 4.87 5.76 -8.37
CA ALA A 47 4.57 4.73 -9.36
C ALA A 47 4.92 3.30 -8.89
N ASP A 48 6.04 3.14 -8.20
CA ASP A 48 6.41 1.83 -7.65
C ASP A 48 5.53 1.43 -6.46
N LEU A 49 5.17 2.40 -5.61
CA LEU A 49 4.21 2.19 -4.53
C LEU A 49 2.85 1.75 -5.08
N ASP A 50 2.35 2.43 -6.12
CA ASP A 50 1.07 2.10 -6.76
C ASP A 50 1.08 0.70 -7.41
N LYS A 51 2.19 0.34 -8.06
CA LYS A 51 2.40 -0.99 -8.64
C LYS A 51 2.43 -2.07 -7.57
N ALA A 52 3.21 -1.88 -6.50
CA ALA A 52 3.29 -2.82 -5.39
C ALA A 52 1.94 -2.95 -4.67
N TRP A 53 1.23 -1.85 -4.47
CA TRP A 53 -0.10 -1.84 -3.86
C TRP A 53 -1.11 -2.66 -4.66
N LYS A 54 -1.16 -2.47 -5.99
CA LYS A 54 -2.03 -3.24 -6.88
C LYS A 54 -1.69 -4.74 -6.89
N ASN A 55 -0.41 -5.08 -6.87
CA ASN A 55 0.04 -6.47 -6.77
C ASN A 55 -0.24 -7.11 -5.41
N SER A 56 -0.60 -6.32 -4.40
CA SER A 56 -0.92 -6.81 -3.05
C SER A 56 -2.40 -7.15 -2.90
N GLY A 57 -3.23 -6.79 -3.90
CA GLY A 57 -4.63 -7.19 -3.93
C GLY A 57 -4.77 -8.71 -4.01
N SER A 58 -5.60 -9.24 -3.13
CA SER A 58 -6.10 -10.61 -3.20
C SER A 58 -7.10 -10.72 -4.36
N ASP A 59 -7.31 -11.94 -4.85
CA ASP A 59 -8.36 -12.22 -5.84
C ASP A 59 -9.76 -11.88 -5.25
N ASN A 60 -9.87 -11.89 -3.92
CA ASN A 60 -11.06 -11.50 -3.18
C ASN A 60 -10.92 -10.13 -2.51
N CYS A 61 -11.63 -9.11 -3.02
CA CYS A 61 -11.58 -7.73 -2.52
C CYS A 61 -12.00 -7.55 -1.05
N TYR A 62 -12.74 -8.53 -0.49
CA TYR A 62 -13.10 -8.58 0.94
C TYR A 62 -11.93 -8.94 1.86
N ASP A 63 -10.89 -9.57 1.33
CA ASP A 63 -9.69 -9.99 2.06
C ASP A 63 -8.71 -8.81 2.23
N ASP A 64 -8.77 -7.84 1.32
CA ASP A 64 -7.88 -6.69 1.31
C ASP A 64 -8.41 -5.51 2.12
N ARG A 65 -9.73 -5.28 2.10
CA ARG A 65 -10.38 -4.19 2.82
C ARG A 65 -10.91 -4.70 4.15
N GLY A 66 -10.59 -4.01 5.24
CA GLY A 66 -11.36 -4.16 6.48
C GLY A 66 -12.84 -3.95 6.17
N ILE A 67 -13.70 -4.84 6.68
CA ILE A 67 -15.14 -4.88 6.44
C ILE A 67 -15.70 -3.46 6.25
N ILE A 68 -16.18 -3.18 5.04
CA ILE A 68 -16.90 -1.96 4.74
C ILE A 68 -18.25 -2.08 5.45
N PHE A 69 -18.39 -1.47 6.62
CA PHE A 69 -19.71 -1.13 7.15
C PHE A 69 -20.26 0.00 6.28
N ILE A 70 -20.99 -0.37 5.23
CA ILE A 70 -21.88 0.52 4.47
C ILE A 70 -23.22 0.62 5.18
#